data_AF-A0A5B1R8F2-F1
#
_entry.id   AF-A0A5B1R8F2-F1
#
_cell.length_a   1.000
_cell.length_b   1.000
_cell.length_c   1.000
_cell.angle_alpha   90.00
_cell.angle_beta   90.00
_cell.angle_gamma   90.00
#
_symmetry.space_group_name_H-M   'P 1'
#
loop_
_entity.id
_entity.type
_entity.pdbx_description
1 polymer ?
#
loop_
_entity_poly.entity_id
_entity_poly.type
_entity_poly.pdbx_seq_one_letter_code
_entity_poly.pdbx_strand_id
1 'polypeptide(L)'
;MTSFGNSRDNEARRSTTPEIHVKTVYLKPLTIIHPFYHPELRCCPRCGCVDKRATWNGWNCTGHREVHGICTEETALGFQLKCEACQEKSQKSKTKNKKSFKSPEDVDDEDSGYHYALTNPEFWAKWHHWEIPMGIPYFLKRCALTRELFDLIMEMRPAGTSAGIAEHIKQLHLLEYNQMRYTYLRQYQVRLGQAKGTLLNAPRLEQFSKPGDNDVGYNLTSITDDLITDVYLAFSEKTRKAESEDYLRTLTGQSSVRTTASSTQLTRKGTQ
;
A
#
# COMPACT_ATOMS: atom_id res chain seq x y z
N MET A 1 -10.56 63.85 8.00
CA MET A 1 -9.49 63.22 8.80
C MET A 1 -10.13 62.23 9.76
N THR A 2 -9.90 60.95 9.46
CA THR A 2 -9.93 59.74 10.33
C THR A 2 -11.08 59.54 11.33
N SER A 3 -11.95 58.58 10.98
CA SER A 3 -12.91 57.91 11.86
C SER A 3 -12.21 57.00 12.88
N PHE A 4 -12.68 57.03 14.12
CA PHE A 4 -12.35 56.03 15.14
C PHE A 4 -13.10 54.73 14.85
N GLY A 5 -12.41 53.76 14.25
CA GLY A 5 -12.79 52.36 14.28
C GLY A 5 -11.86 51.64 15.24
N ASN A 6 -12.39 51.12 16.35
CA ASN A 6 -11.65 50.14 17.13
C ASN A 6 -12.59 49.24 17.93
N SER A 7 -12.16 47.96 17.99
CA SER A 7 -12.63 46.90 18.88
C SER A 7 -13.67 45.93 18.32
N ARG A 8 -13.24 45.08 17.36
CA ARG A 8 -13.86 43.75 17.14
C ARG A 8 -12.90 42.56 16.98
N ASP A 9 -11.58 42.75 17.08
CA ASP A 9 -10.62 41.69 16.71
C ASP A 9 -9.80 41.10 17.88
N ASN A 10 -10.39 40.87 19.05
CA ASN A 10 -9.65 40.30 20.19
C ASN A 10 -10.26 39.06 20.87
N GLU A 11 -11.36 38.49 20.38
CA GLU A 11 -11.94 37.26 20.99
C GLU A 11 -11.36 35.94 20.45
N ALA A 12 -10.60 35.95 19.34
CA ALA A 12 -10.13 34.71 18.71
C ALA A 12 -8.92 34.04 19.38
N ARG A 13 -8.35 34.62 20.45
CA ARG A 13 -7.02 34.19 20.95
C ARG A 13 -7.00 33.20 22.11
N ARG A 14 -8.13 32.68 22.63
CA ARG A 14 -8.08 31.70 23.75
C ARG A 14 -9.19 30.63 23.76
N SER A 15 -9.60 30.10 22.61
CA SER A 15 -10.19 28.75 22.64
C SER A 15 -9.05 27.73 22.65
N THR A 16 -8.71 27.21 23.83
CA THR A 16 -7.72 26.13 24.01
C THR A 16 -8.17 24.80 23.42
N THR A 17 -9.40 24.72 22.91
CA THR A 17 -9.97 23.49 22.35
C THR A 17 -10.31 23.72 20.88
N PRO A 18 -9.63 23.05 19.93
CA PRO A 18 -9.94 23.21 18.51
C PRO A 18 -11.35 22.71 18.21
N GLU A 19 -12.02 23.36 17.27
CA GLU A 19 -13.33 22.96 16.75
C GLU A 19 -13.23 21.55 16.15
N ILE A 20 -14.12 20.63 16.53
CA ILE A 20 -14.13 19.27 15.96
C ILE A 20 -15.06 19.30 14.77
N HIS A 21 -14.50 19.22 13.57
CA HIS A 21 -15.28 19.04 12.36
C HIS A 21 -15.43 17.56 12.05
N VAL A 22 -16.62 17.14 11.59
CA VAL A 22 -16.84 15.75 11.17
C VAL A 22 -15.92 15.37 10.00
N LYS A 23 -15.51 16.35 9.18
CA LYS A 23 -14.55 16.13 8.09
C LYS A 23 -13.19 15.58 8.56
N THR A 24 -12.75 15.90 9.78
CA THR A 24 -11.47 15.36 10.29
C THR A 24 -11.56 13.88 10.61
N VAL A 25 -12.79 13.37 10.81
CA VAL A 25 -13.07 11.94 11.03
C VAL A 25 -12.90 11.14 9.73
N TYR A 26 -12.96 11.78 8.56
CA TYR A 26 -12.79 11.10 7.27
C TYR A 26 -11.36 11.19 6.71
N LEU A 27 -10.42 11.77 7.47
CA LEU A 27 -9.04 11.87 7.01
C LEU A 27 -8.41 10.48 6.92
N LYS A 28 -7.93 10.13 5.73
CA LYS A 28 -7.11 8.92 5.56
C LYS A 28 -5.76 9.11 6.25
N PRO A 29 -5.27 8.11 6.99
CA PRO A 29 -3.90 8.12 7.49
C PRO A 29 -2.90 8.31 6.34
N LEU A 30 -1.80 9.03 6.63
CA LEU A 30 -0.70 9.24 5.69
C LEU A 30 0.59 8.66 6.26
N THR A 31 1.13 7.65 5.58
CA THR A 31 2.40 7.02 5.91
C THR A 31 3.53 7.68 5.13
N ILE A 32 4.50 8.26 5.85
CA ILE A 32 5.64 8.96 5.25
C ILE A 32 6.83 8.01 5.14
N ILE A 33 7.25 7.73 3.91
CA ILE A 33 8.40 6.86 3.64
C ILE A 33 9.59 7.73 3.26
N HIS A 34 10.48 7.89 4.23
CA HIS A 34 11.66 8.72 4.09
C HIS A 34 12.89 8.03 4.68
N PRO A 35 14.10 8.15 4.08
CA PRO A 35 15.32 7.55 4.60
C PRO A 35 15.79 8.10 5.97
N PHE A 36 15.09 9.10 6.50
CA PHE A 36 15.29 9.59 7.87
C PHE A 36 14.64 8.65 8.88
N TYR A 37 13.42 8.20 8.61
CA TYR A 37 12.68 7.25 9.45
C TYR A 37 13.11 5.80 9.18
N HIS A 38 13.58 5.52 7.96
CA HIS A 38 14.04 4.19 7.52
C HIS A 38 15.46 4.26 6.94
N PRO A 39 16.51 4.32 7.79
CA PRO A 39 17.90 4.47 7.35
C PRO A 39 18.39 3.38 6.40
N GLU A 40 17.84 2.17 6.50
CA GLU A 40 18.10 1.02 5.63
C GLU A 40 17.77 1.27 4.15
N LEU A 41 16.91 2.27 3.86
CA LEU A 41 16.54 2.65 2.50
C LEU A 41 17.57 3.55 1.82
N ARG A 42 18.65 3.96 2.51
CA ARG A 42 19.69 4.89 1.99
C ARG A 42 20.63 4.26 0.96
N CYS A 43 20.15 3.34 0.14
CA CYS A 43 20.93 2.70 -0.90
C CYS A 43 20.15 2.64 -2.21
N CYS A 44 20.87 2.61 -3.33
CA CYS A 44 20.24 2.37 -4.62
C CYS A 44 19.76 0.91 -4.72
N PRO A 45 18.49 0.65 -5.05
CA PRO A 45 17.96 -0.71 -5.13
C PRO A 45 18.57 -1.51 -6.30
N ARG A 46 19.08 -0.82 -7.32
CA ARG A 46 19.67 -1.47 -8.50
C ARG A 46 21.13 -1.86 -8.30
N CYS A 47 21.96 -0.96 -7.76
CA CYS A 47 23.41 -1.17 -7.67
C CYS A 47 23.97 -1.23 -6.24
N GLY A 48 23.15 -1.00 -5.20
CA GLY A 48 23.57 -0.99 -3.81
C GLY A 48 24.42 0.22 -3.39
N CYS A 49 24.55 1.25 -4.23
CA CYS A 49 25.35 2.43 -3.91
C CYS A 49 24.75 3.23 -2.75
N VAL A 50 25.58 3.54 -1.74
CA VAL A 50 25.25 4.32 -0.53
C VAL A 50 25.98 5.69 -0.53
N ASP A 51 26.90 5.89 -1.48
CA ASP A 51 27.77 7.07 -1.54
C ASP A 51 27.03 8.34 -1.98
N LYS A 52 27.76 9.47 -2.06
CA LYS A 52 27.29 10.77 -2.60
C LYS A 52 26.66 10.72 -4.01
N ARG A 53 26.83 9.61 -4.73
CA ARG A 53 26.21 9.35 -6.04
C ARG A 53 24.75 8.93 -5.95
N ALA A 54 24.25 8.62 -4.75
CA ALA A 54 22.85 8.37 -4.45
C ALA A 54 22.28 9.63 -3.77
N THR A 55 21.66 10.50 -4.57
CA THR A 55 21.11 11.78 -4.10
C THR A 55 19.60 11.68 -3.92
N TRP A 56 19.10 12.28 -2.84
CA TRP A 56 17.68 12.26 -2.52
C TRP A 56 17.05 13.62 -2.85
N ASN A 57 16.17 13.64 -3.85
CA ASN A 57 15.71 14.85 -4.52
C ASN A 57 14.20 15.06 -4.29
N GLY A 58 13.83 15.36 -3.05
CA GLY A 58 12.48 15.81 -2.73
C GLY A 58 11.41 14.72 -2.74
N TRP A 59 10.17 15.16 -2.52
CA TRP A 59 8.99 14.32 -2.52
C TRP A 59 8.60 13.89 -3.94
N ASN A 60 7.86 12.80 -4.03
CA ASN A 60 7.34 12.37 -5.31
C ASN A 60 6.36 13.40 -5.92
N CYS A 61 6.65 13.86 -7.15
CA CYS A 61 5.81 14.82 -7.86
C CYS A 61 4.48 14.23 -8.37
N THR A 62 4.33 12.90 -8.44
CA THR A 62 3.08 12.27 -8.90
C THR A 62 2.00 12.18 -7.82
N GLY A 63 2.27 12.70 -6.61
CA GLY A 63 1.33 12.67 -5.49
C GLY A 63 1.47 11.45 -4.58
N HIS A 64 0.51 11.32 -3.66
CA HIS A 64 0.43 10.20 -2.72
C HIS A 64 -0.02 8.91 -3.43
N ARG A 65 0.35 7.78 -2.84
CA ARG A 65 -0.12 6.45 -3.22
C ARG A 65 -1.35 6.10 -2.40
N GLU A 66 -2.37 5.52 -3.00
CA GLU A 66 -3.45 4.86 -2.25
C GLU A 66 -2.94 3.53 -1.66
N VAL A 67 -3.28 3.27 -0.41
CA VAL A 67 -2.85 2.10 0.36
C VAL A 67 -4.10 1.44 0.97
N HIS A 68 -4.35 0.19 0.61
CA HIS A 68 -5.46 -0.58 1.19
C HIS A 68 -5.08 -1.09 2.58
N GLY A 69 -5.91 -0.79 3.57
CA GLY A 69 -5.75 -1.21 4.97
C GLY A 69 -6.90 -2.09 5.46
N ILE A 70 -6.67 -2.81 6.56
CA ILE A 70 -7.70 -3.65 7.19
C ILE A 70 -8.84 -2.80 7.76
N CYS A 71 -8.50 -1.78 8.55
CA CYS A 71 -9.50 -0.98 9.26
C CYS A 71 -9.99 0.20 8.42
N THR A 72 -9.08 0.83 7.68
CA THR A 72 -9.38 1.99 6.83
C THR A 72 -8.50 1.99 5.60
N GLU A 73 -8.90 2.77 4.60
CA GLU A 73 -8.02 3.14 3.49
C GLU A 73 -7.01 4.19 3.95
N GLU A 74 -5.77 4.02 3.52
CA GLU A 74 -4.62 4.86 3.88
C GLU A 74 -3.99 5.47 2.63
N THR A 75 -3.02 6.34 2.85
CA THR A 75 -2.19 6.92 1.79
C THR A 75 -0.73 6.85 2.18
N ALA A 76 0.17 6.82 1.20
CA ALA A 76 1.61 6.87 1.44
C ALA A 76 2.30 7.91 0.57
N LEU A 77 3.27 8.63 1.14
CA LEU A 77 4.11 9.57 0.42
C LEU A 77 5.58 9.19 0.54
N GLY A 78 6.24 9.05 -0.61
CA GLY A 78 7.63 8.62 -0.69
C GLY A 78 8.57 9.73 -1.12
N PHE A 79 9.82 9.61 -0.67
CA PHE A 79 10.93 10.42 -1.18
C PHE A 79 11.51 9.83 -2.47
N GLN A 80 12.10 10.68 -3.31
CA GLN A 80 12.72 10.27 -4.57
C GLN A 80 14.24 10.18 -4.44
N LEU A 81 14.79 9.07 -4.95
CA LEU A 81 16.21 8.80 -5.10
C LEU A 81 16.62 8.98 -6.56
N LYS A 82 17.77 9.61 -6.77
CA LYS A 82 18.50 9.61 -8.04
C LYS A 82 19.86 8.95 -7.83
N CYS A 83 20.19 7.98 -8.67
CA CYS A 83 21.47 7.28 -8.63
C CYS A 83 22.33 7.63 -9.86
N GLU A 84 23.35 8.47 -9.66
CA GLU A 84 24.28 8.90 -10.70
C GLU A 84 25.10 7.72 -11.24
N ALA A 85 25.48 6.76 -10.38
CA ALA A 85 26.19 5.56 -10.81
C ALA A 85 25.36 4.70 -11.79
N CYS A 86 24.04 4.61 -11.59
CA CYS A 86 23.13 3.96 -12.52
C CYS A 86 22.91 4.79 -13.78
N GLN A 87 22.87 6.12 -13.65
CA GLN A 87 22.75 7.04 -14.77
C GLN A 87 23.91 6.89 -15.76
N GLU A 88 25.16 6.91 -15.28
CA GLU A 88 26.35 6.74 -16.11
C GLU A 88 26.38 5.38 -16.83
N LYS A 89 25.98 4.31 -16.14
CA LYS A 89 25.91 2.97 -16.73
C LYS A 89 24.90 2.91 -17.87
N SER A 90 23.72 3.51 -17.69
CA SER A 90 22.68 3.59 -18.72
C SER A 90 23.12 4.39 -19.95
N GLN A 91 23.85 5.48 -19.75
CA GLN A 91 24.40 6.28 -20.85
C GLN A 91 25.43 5.50 -21.68
N LYS A 92 26.35 4.78 -21.02
CA LYS A 92 27.38 3.96 -21.71
C LYS A 92 26.77 2.83 -22.54
N SER A 93 25.66 2.24 -22.12
CA SER A 93 24.96 1.21 -22.91
C SER A 93 24.26 1.79 -24.14
N LYS A 94 23.70 3.01 -24.07
CA LYS A 94 23.06 3.67 -25.22
C LYS A 94 24.07 4.05 -26.31
N THR A 95 25.29 4.43 -25.95
CA THR A 95 26.35 4.75 -26.93
C THR A 95 26.83 3.53 -27.73
N LYS A 96 26.81 2.33 -27.14
CA LYS A 96 27.24 1.08 -27.81
C LYS A 96 26.18 0.50 -28.77
N ASN A 97 24.89 0.72 -28.49
CA ASN A 97 23.78 0.17 -29.28
C ASN A 97 23.30 1.06 -30.44
N LYS A 98 23.97 2.18 -30.73
CA LYS A 98 23.58 3.13 -31.81
C LYS A 98 23.83 2.61 -33.24
N LYS A 99 24.03 1.30 -33.44
CA LYS A 99 24.26 0.64 -34.74
C LYS A 99 23.14 -0.29 -35.21
N SER A 100 22.04 -0.40 -34.47
CA SER A 100 20.82 -1.08 -34.92
C SER A 100 19.71 -0.04 -35.14
N PHE A 101 19.27 0.08 -36.40
CA PHE A 101 18.11 0.86 -36.85
C PHE A 101 16.88 0.54 -35.96
N LYS A 102 16.26 1.55 -35.35
CA LYS A 102 14.92 1.45 -34.74
C LYS A 102 14.01 2.47 -35.42
N SER A 103 12.85 1.98 -35.87
CA SER A 103 11.76 2.69 -36.54
C SER A 103 11.08 3.71 -35.62
N PRO A 104 10.37 4.73 -36.15
CA PRO A 104 9.91 5.89 -35.39
C PRO A 104 8.42 5.84 -34.98
N GLU A 105 7.95 4.76 -34.32
CA GLU A 105 6.52 4.67 -33.92
C GLU A 105 6.21 4.19 -32.48
N ASP A 106 7.18 4.10 -31.57
CA ASP A 106 6.91 3.82 -30.15
C ASP A 106 7.38 4.99 -29.26
N VAL A 107 6.50 5.96 -29.01
CA VAL A 107 6.67 6.97 -27.97
C VAL A 107 5.95 6.46 -26.72
N ASP A 108 6.57 5.58 -25.95
CA ASP A 108 6.18 5.28 -24.58
C ASP A 108 7.41 4.79 -23.76
N ASP A 109 7.93 5.71 -22.93
CA ASP A 109 8.68 5.48 -21.67
C ASP A 109 9.67 4.28 -21.55
N GLU A 110 10.71 4.22 -22.40
CA GLU A 110 11.86 3.33 -22.16
C GLU A 110 12.78 3.84 -21.01
N ASP A 111 12.54 3.28 -19.82
CA ASP A 111 13.51 2.98 -18.75
C ASP A 111 14.34 4.17 -18.20
N SER A 112 13.71 4.93 -17.30
CA SER A 112 14.36 5.88 -16.39
C SER A 112 14.99 5.17 -15.18
N GLY A 113 15.61 3.99 -15.37
CA GLY A 113 16.15 3.09 -14.34
C GLY A 113 17.37 3.59 -13.54
N TYR A 114 17.40 4.88 -13.24
CA TYR A 114 18.29 5.57 -12.31
C TYR A 114 17.55 6.55 -11.38
N HIS A 115 16.26 6.80 -11.60
CA HIS A 115 15.36 7.49 -10.67
C HIS A 115 14.44 6.47 -10.01
N TYR A 116 14.25 6.58 -8.70
CA TYR A 116 13.38 5.69 -7.95
C TYR A 116 12.58 6.47 -6.91
N ALA A 117 11.27 6.28 -6.87
CA ALA A 117 10.45 6.73 -5.75
C ALA A 117 10.29 5.59 -4.74
N LEU A 118 10.33 5.90 -3.45
CA LEU A 118 10.10 4.90 -2.39
C LEU A 118 8.68 4.31 -2.40
N THR A 119 7.74 4.95 -3.09
CA THR A 119 6.38 4.44 -3.32
C THR A 119 6.22 3.68 -4.64
N ASN A 120 7.28 3.55 -5.45
CA ASN A 120 7.25 2.83 -6.73
C ASN A 120 7.65 1.34 -6.49
N PRO A 121 6.87 0.35 -6.96
CA PRO A 121 7.22 -1.07 -6.86
C PRO A 121 8.63 -1.41 -7.39
N GLU A 122 9.14 -0.69 -8.39
CA GLU A 122 10.47 -0.94 -8.96
C GLU A 122 11.60 -0.78 -7.94
N PHE A 123 11.43 0.10 -6.94
CA PHE A 123 12.38 0.23 -5.85
C PHE A 123 12.47 -1.06 -5.02
N TRP A 124 11.33 -1.73 -4.83
CA TRP A 124 11.17 -2.89 -3.95
C TRP A 124 11.32 -4.24 -4.67
N ALA A 125 11.46 -4.26 -6.00
CA ALA A 125 11.40 -5.48 -6.80
C ALA A 125 12.34 -6.60 -6.32
N LYS A 126 13.55 -6.23 -5.88
CA LYS A 126 14.58 -7.17 -5.40
C LYS A 126 14.42 -7.60 -3.95
N TRP A 127 13.58 -6.93 -3.18
CA TRP A 127 13.38 -7.22 -1.76
C TRP A 127 12.41 -8.39 -1.63
N HIS A 128 12.70 -9.30 -0.73
CA HIS A 128 11.71 -10.25 -0.25
C HIS A 128 10.70 -9.53 0.65
N HIS A 129 9.48 -10.07 0.75
CA HIS A 129 8.43 -9.43 1.55
C HIS A 129 8.80 -9.36 3.04
N TRP A 130 9.54 -10.35 3.55
CA TRP A 130 10.07 -10.34 4.92
C TRP A 130 11.25 -9.37 5.14
N GLU A 131 11.89 -8.87 4.08
CA GLU A 131 13.00 -7.90 4.20
C GLU A 131 12.50 -6.46 4.27
N ILE A 132 11.29 -6.20 3.77
CA ILE A 132 10.71 -4.85 3.80
C ILE A 132 10.56 -4.44 5.28
N PRO A 133 10.99 -3.23 5.67
CA PRO A 133 10.89 -2.77 7.05
C PRO A 133 9.44 -2.73 7.56
N MET A 134 9.31 -2.87 8.88
CA MET A 134 8.03 -2.71 9.56
C MET A 134 7.49 -1.27 9.38
N GLY A 135 6.18 -1.14 9.23
CA GLY A 135 5.51 0.15 8.98
C GLY A 135 5.58 0.62 7.53
N ILE A 136 6.27 -0.09 6.64
CA ILE A 136 6.26 0.22 5.20
C ILE A 136 5.23 -0.65 4.47
N PRO A 137 4.29 -0.05 3.72
CA PRO A 137 3.34 -0.77 2.87
C PRO A 137 4.02 -1.57 1.75
N TYR A 138 3.35 -2.62 1.28
CA TYR A 138 3.74 -3.36 0.08
C TYR A 138 3.27 -2.61 -1.17
N PHE A 139 4.21 -2.02 -1.92
CA PHE A 139 3.91 -1.25 -3.13
C PHE A 139 3.74 -2.15 -4.36
N LEU A 140 2.58 -2.06 -5.02
CA LEU A 140 2.23 -2.72 -6.28
C LEU A 140 2.25 -1.72 -7.44
N LYS A 141 1.92 -2.13 -8.67
CA LYS A 141 1.93 -1.22 -9.84
C LYS A 141 0.89 -0.11 -9.79
N ARG A 142 -0.29 -0.33 -9.19
CA ARG A 142 -1.37 0.66 -9.14
C ARG A 142 -1.65 1.22 -7.75
N CYS A 143 -1.49 0.41 -6.71
CA CYS A 143 -1.77 0.76 -5.32
C CYS A 143 -0.73 0.13 -4.38
N ALA A 144 -0.94 0.23 -3.08
CA ALA A 144 -0.19 -0.48 -2.07
C ALA A 144 -1.12 -1.16 -1.05
N LEU A 145 -0.55 -2.02 -0.22
CA LEU A 145 -1.24 -2.70 0.87
C LEU A 145 -0.50 -2.44 2.17
N THR A 146 -1.23 -2.21 3.25
CA THR A 146 -0.68 -2.32 4.60
C THR A 146 -0.08 -3.71 4.83
N ARG A 147 0.86 -3.82 5.76
CA ARG A 147 1.51 -5.11 6.04
C ARG A 147 0.51 -6.10 6.60
N GLU A 148 -0.34 -5.63 7.49
CA GLU A 148 -1.38 -6.39 8.17
C GLU A 148 -2.35 -6.97 7.14
N LEU A 149 -2.80 -6.18 6.16
CA LEU A 149 -3.70 -6.68 5.12
C LEU A 149 -3.00 -7.70 4.22
N PHE A 150 -1.74 -7.47 3.86
CA PHE A 150 -0.97 -8.44 3.08
C PHE A 150 -0.83 -9.78 3.81
N ASP A 151 -0.45 -9.75 5.09
CA ASP A 151 -0.28 -10.95 5.92
C ASP A 151 -1.61 -11.70 6.08
N LEU A 152 -2.71 -10.96 6.30
CA LEU A 152 -4.07 -11.53 6.34
C LEU A 152 -4.43 -12.22 5.02
N ILE A 153 -4.13 -11.61 3.88
CA ILE A 153 -4.38 -12.21 2.56
C ILE A 153 -3.57 -13.51 2.44
N MET A 154 -2.29 -13.52 2.82
CA MET A 154 -1.45 -14.72 2.73
C MET A 154 -1.97 -15.87 3.61
N GLU A 155 -2.43 -15.55 4.82
CA GLU A 155 -2.95 -16.52 5.77
C GLU A 155 -4.32 -17.08 5.35
N MET A 156 -5.23 -16.20 4.91
CA MET A 156 -6.63 -16.56 4.69
C MET A 156 -6.93 -17.06 3.28
N ARG A 157 -6.15 -16.66 2.26
CA ARG A 157 -6.41 -17.04 0.86
C ARG A 157 -6.35 -18.53 0.56
N PRO A 158 -5.49 -19.35 1.20
CA PRO A 158 -5.50 -20.80 0.98
C PRO A 158 -6.81 -21.48 1.36
N ALA A 159 -7.53 -20.95 2.35
CA ALA A 159 -8.76 -21.55 2.89
C ALA A 159 -10.05 -20.82 2.46
N GLY A 160 -9.95 -19.61 1.92
CA GLY A 160 -11.09 -18.75 1.57
C GLY A 160 -11.05 -18.19 0.16
N THR A 161 -12.13 -17.52 -0.24
CA THR A 161 -12.24 -16.85 -1.53
C THR A 161 -11.80 -15.39 -1.45
N SER A 162 -11.27 -14.84 -2.53
CA SER A 162 -10.92 -13.41 -2.60
C SER A 162 -12.12 -12.50 -2.34
N ALA A 163 -13.28 -12.84 -2.90
CA ALA A 163 -14.53 -12.11 -2.69
C ALA A 163 -14.97 -12.11 -1.23
N GLY A 164 -14.82 -13.24 -0.52
CA GLY A 164 -15.12 -13.32 0.91
C GLY A 164 -14.19 -12.42 1.73
N ILE A 165 -12.89 -12.40 1.41
CA ILE A 165 -11.93 -11.52 2.10
C ILE A 165 -12.25 -10.05 1.80
N ALA A 166 -12.49 -9.68 0.54
CA ALA A 166 -12.85 -8.31 0.17
C ALA A 166 -14.10 -7.82 0.93
N GLU A 167 -15.13 -8.66 1.02
CA GLU A 167 -16.34 -8.33 1.77
C GLU A 167 -16.06 -8.19 3.27
N HIS A 168 -15.24 -9.06 3.87
CA HIS A 168 -14.83 -8.91 5.27
C HIS A 168 -14.12 -7.58 5.54
N ILE A 169 -13.19 -7.17 4.66
CA ILE A 169 -12.50 -5.87 4.81
C ILE A 169 -13.49 -4.71 4.71
N LYS A 170 -14.43 -4.76 3.76
CA LYS A 170 -15.50 -3.76 3.64
C LYS A 170 -16.38 -3.68 4.90
N GLN A 171 -16.70 -4.82 5.52
CA GLN A 171 -17.44 -4.85 6.79
C GLN A 171 -16.63 -4.25 7.94
N LEU A 172 -15.31 -4.48 7.99
CA LEU A 172 -14.42 -3.85 8.96
C LEU A 172 -14.34 -2.33 8.77
N HIS A 173 -14.26 -1.84 7.53
CA HIS A 173 -14.33 -0.40 7.23
C HIS A 173 -15.63 0.21 7.73
N LEU A 174 -16.77 -0.47 7.51
CA LEU A 174 -18.08 0.00 8.00
C LEU A 174 -18.15 0.00 9.54
N LEU A 175 -17.54 -0.98 10.19
CA LEU A 175 -17.44 -1.02 11.65
C LEU A 175 -16.62 0.16 12.17
N GLU A 176 -15.44 0.40 11.59
CA GLU A 176 -14.55 1.50 11.96
C GLU A 176 -15.26 2.86 11.81
N TYR A 177 -15.94 3.09 10.69
CA TYR A 177 -16.76 4.29 10.49
C TYR A 177 -17.76 4.52 11.64
N ASN A 178 -18.45 3.47 12.09
CA ASN A 178 -19.41 3.59 13.19
C ASN A 178 -18.71 3.82 14.55
N GLN A 179 -17.53 3.21 14.78
CA GLN A 179 -16.72 3.44 15.97
C GLN A 179 -16.20 4.87 16.03
N MET A 180 -15.71 5.41 14.91
CA MET A 180 -15.27 6.80 14.81
C MET A 180 -16.43 7.77 15.05
N ARG A 181 -17.60 7.51 14.46
CA ARG A 181 -18.81 8.29 14.70
C ARG A 181 -19.24 8.26 16.17
N TYR A 182 -19.21 7.10 16.81
CA TYR A 182 -19.49 6.98 18.24
C TYR A 182 -18.49 7.78 19.09
N THR A 183 -17.20 7.68 18.76
CA THR A 183 -16.12 8.41 19.46
C THR A 183 -16.31 9.91 19.36
N TYR A 184 -16.61 10.43 18.16
CA TYR A 184 -16.94 11.83 17.95
C TYR A 184 -18.13 12.28 18.80
N LEU A 185 -19.25 11.53 18.77
CA LEU A 185 -20.45 11.87 19.53
C LEU A 185 -20.20 11.88 21.04
N ARG A 186 -19.38 10.93 21.54
CA ARG A 186 -18.98 10.88 22.95
C ARG A 186 -18.13 12.09 23.33
N GLN A 187 -17.15 12.47 22.51
CA GLN A 187 -16.34 13.66 22.73
C GLN A 187 -17.19 14.94 22.72
N TYR A 188 -18.13 15.02 21.78
CA TYR A 188 -19.09 16.13 21.70
C TYR A 188 -19.95 16.24 22.98
N GLN A 189 -20.47 15.12 23.49
CA GLN A 189 -21.22 15.10 24.75
C GLN A 189 -20.40 15.59 25.95
N VAL A 190 -19.15 15.15 26.07
CA VAL A 190 -18.23 15.62 27.13
C VAL A 190 -18.04 17.13 27.04
N ARG A 191 -17.83 17.67 25.83
CA ARG A 191 -17.67 19.11 25.62
C ARG A 191 -18.93 19.90 25.93
N LEU A 192 -20.11 19.39 25.58
CA LEU A 192 -21.37 20.02 25.99
C LEU A 192 -21.51 20.10 27.51
N GLY A 193 -21.07 19.06 28.24
CA GLY A 193 -21.01 19.07 29.70
C GLY A 193 -20.08 20.14 30.26
N GLN A 194 -18.90 20.33 29.65
CA GLN A 194 -17.92 21.34 30.04
C GLN A 194 -18.35 22.78 29.70
N ALA A 195 -19.08 22.96 28.60
CA ALA A 195 -19.58 24.26 28.16
C ALA A 195 -20.71 24.79 29.06
N LYS A 196 -21.43 23.91 29.77
CA LYS A 196 -22.43 24.28 30.80
C LYS A 196 -21.74 24.95 32.00
N GLY A 197 -21.54 26.25 31.91
CA GLY A 197 -20.90 27.07 32.95
C GLY A 197 -19.83 28.04 32.43
N THR A 198 -19.48 27.96 31.14
CA THR A 198 -18.54 28.88 30.48
C THR A 198 -19.26 29.81 29.50
N LEU A 199 -18.71 31.00 29.24
CA LEU A 199 -19.21 31.93 28.21
C LEU A 199 -18.90 31.51 26.77
N LEU A 200 -18.31 30.33 26.58
CA LEU A 200 -17.98 29.80 25.25
C LEU A 200 -19.23 29.21 24.59
N ASN A 201 -19.43 29.54 23.32
CA ASN A 201 -20.49 28.93 22.51
C ASN A 201 -20.28 27.42 22.44
N ALA A 202 -21.36 26.65 22.66
CA ALA A 202 -21.33 25.22 22.44
C ALA A 202 -21.01 24.93 20.96
N PRO A 203 -20.09 23.99 20.67
CA PRO A 203 -19.79 23.62 19.29
C PRO A 203 -21.05 23.08 18.60
N ARG A 204 -21.21 23.32 17.29
CA ARG A 204 -22.37 22.83 16.54
C ARG A 204 -22.19 21.34 16.20
N LEU A 205 -23.23 20.54 16.41
CA LEU A 205 -23.24 19.17 15.93
C LEU A 205 -23.36 19.14 14.40
N GLU A 206 -22.36 18.60 13.73
CA GLU A 206 -22.37 18.36 12.28
C GLU A 206 -22.98 16.99 11.94
N GLN A 207 -23.57 16.88 10.75
CA GLN A 207 -24.15 15.63 10.25
C GLN A 207 -23.08 14.77 9.57
N PHE A 208 -23.12 13.46 9.82
CA PHE A 208 -22.25 12.50 9.14
C PHE A 208 -22.76 12.19 7.74
N SER A 209 -21.85 11.99 6.79
CA SER A 209 -22.15 11.45 5.46
C SER A 209 -22.63 10.01 5.62
N LYS A 210 -23.49 9.55 4.71
CA LYS A 210 -23.91 8.14 4.72
C LYS A 210 -22.77 7.24 4.20
N PRO A 211 -22.67 5.99 4.66
CA PRO A 211 -21.77 5.02 4.05
C PRO A 211 -22.05 4.90 2.55
N GLY A 212 -21.07 5.20 1.69
CA GLY A 212 -21.17 5.11 0.23
C GLY A 212 -21.47 6.43 -0.47
N ASP A 213 -21.60 7.52 0.29
CA ASP A 213 -21.72 8.87 -0.24
C ASP A 213 -20.32 9.43 -0.54
N ASN A 214 -19.74 8.95 -1.65
CA ASN A 214 -18.36 9.22 -2.05
C ASN A 214 -18.09 10.71 -2.33
N ASP A 215 -19.12 11.46 -2.72
CA ASP A 215 -18.99 12.89 -3.06
C ASP A 215 -19.05 13.80 -1.81
N VAL A 216 -19.64 13.31 -0.71
CA VAL A 216 -19.93 14.11 0.49
C VAL A 216 -18.95 13.81 1.64
N GLY A 217 -18.20 12.71 1.57
CA GLY A 217 -16.92 12.61 2.30
C GLY A 217 -16.44 11.22 2.67
N TYR A 218 -17.32 10.28 3.04
CA TYR A 218 -16.88 8.95 3.47
C TYR A 218 -16.80 8.01 2.27
N ASN A 219 -15.59 7.75 1.82
CA ASN A 219 -15.32 6.87 0.70
C ASN A 219 -15.33 5.41 1.16
N LEU A 220 -16.30 4.63 0.67
CA LEU A 220 -16.44 3.18 0.93
C LEU A 220 -15.66 2.30 -0.05
N THR A 221 -14.87 2.89 -0.95
CA THR A 221 -14.08 2.12 -1.91
C THR A 221 -12.99 1.36 -1.17
N SER A 222 -13.20 0.05 -1.05
CA SER A 222 -12.31 -0.89 -0.38
C SER A 222 -11.56 -1.73 -1.41
N ILE A 223 -10.67 -2.59 -0.93
CA ILE A 223 -9.93 -3.55 -1.75
C ILE A 223 -10.87 -4.45 -2.57
N THR A 224 -10.52 -4.70 -3.83
CA THR A 224 -11.27 -5.61 -4.72
C THR A 224 -10.77 -7.04 -4.63
N ASP A 225 -11.63 -7.99 -4.96
CA ASP A 225 -11.31 -9.42 -5.00
C ASP A 225 -10.31 -9.78 -6.12
N ASP A 226 -10.35 -9.08 -7.24
CA ASP A 226 -9.32 -9.17 -8.29
C ASP A 226 -7.94 -8.81 -7.74
N LEU A 227 -7.83 -7.68 -7.01
CA LEU A 227 -6.56 -7.24 -6.44
C LEU A 227 -6.03 -8.24 -5.41
N ILE A 228 -6.90 -8.78 -4.56
CA ILE A 228 -6.54 -9.83 -3.59
C ILE A 228 -5.99 -11.08 -4.31
N THR A 229 -6.59 -11.44 -5.44
CA THR A 229 -6.14 -12.57 -6.26
C THR A 229 -4.75 -12.31 -6.84
N ASP A 230 -4.56 -11.14 -7.46
CA ASP A 230 -3.28 -10.74 -8.06
C ASP A 230 -2.15 -10.74 -7.04
N VAL A 231 -2.41 -10.24 -5.83
CA VAL A 231 -1.42 -10.17 -4.74
C VAL A 231 -0.99 -11.55 -4.29
N TYR A 232 -1.95 -12.46 -4.09
CA TYR A 232 -1.66 -13.82 -3.68
C TYR A 232 -0.91 -14.62 -4.76
N LEU A 233 -1.27 -14.43 -6.04
CA LEU A 233 -0.56 -15.05 -7.16
C LEU A 233 0.88 -14.54 -7.23
N ALA A 234 1.10 -13.22 -7.15
CA ALA A 234 2.44 -12.64 -7.17
C ALA A 234 3.32 -13.14 -6.02
N PHE A 235 2.76 -13.31 -4.82
CA PHE A 235 3.45 -13.93 -3.70
C PHE A 235 3.83 -15.39 -3.97
N SER A 236 2.87 -16.19 -4.46
CA SER A 236 3.06 -17.62 -4.75
C SER A 236 4.15 -17.84 -5.79
N GLU A 237 4.14 -17.04 -6.86
CA GLU A 237 5.16 -17.07 -7.92
C GLU A 237 6.56 -16.74 -7.39
N LYS A 238 6.67 -15.73 -6.50
CA LYS A 238 7.96 -15.28 -5.97
C LYS A 238 8.54 -16.21 -4.91
N THR A 239 7.68 -16.88 -4.13
CA THR A 239 8.10 -17.55 -2.88
C THR A 239 7.91 -19.07 -2.91
N ARG A 240 6.84 -19.56 -3.53
CA ARG A 240 6.42 -20.98 -3.44
C ARG A 240 6.58 -21.76 -4.73
N LYS A 241 7.13 -21.14 -5.78
CA LYS A 241 7.31 -21.80 -7.08
C LYS A 241 8.18 -23.05 -6.98
N ALA A 242 9.33 -22.96 -6.31
CA ALA A 242 10.23 -24.11 -6.14
C ALA A 242 9.57 -25.27 -5.36
N GLU A 243 8.92 -24.95 -4.22
CA GLU A 243 8.16 -25.93 -3.42
C GLU A 243 7.07 -26.62 -4.25
N SER A 244 6.33 -25.84 -5.05
CA SER A 244 5.26 -26.35 -5.91
C SER A 244 5.80 -27.25 -7.03
N GLU A 245 6.91 -26.86 -7.66
CA GLU A 245 7.59 -27.66 -8.68
C GLU A 245 8.10 -28.99 -8.12
N ASP A 246 8.70 -28.97 -6.93
CA ASP A 246 9.17 -30.18 -6.25
C ASP A 246 8.01 -31.09 -5.85
N TYR A 247 6.93 -30.53 -5.32
CA TYR A 247 5.72 -31.29 -5.00
C TYR A 247 5.13 -31.98 -6.25
N LEU A 248 5.00 -31.26 -7.36
CA LEU A 248 4.52 -31.82 -8.64
C LEU A 248 5.46 -32.92 -9.18
N ARG A 249 6.78 -32.76 -9.02
CA ARG A 249 7.76 -33.82 -9.35
C ARG A 249 7.58 -35.07 -8.49
N THR A 250 7.32 -34.93 -7.20
CA THR A 250 7.05 -36.08 -6.34
C THR A 250 5.74 -36.79 -6.70
N LEU A 251 4.67 -36.05 -7.05
CA LEU A 251 3.40 -36.63 -7.49
C LEU A 251 3.53 -37.37 -8.83
N THR A 252 4.28 -36.82 -9.79
CA THR A 252 4.58 -37.49 -11.08
C THR A 252 5.46 -38.73 -10.90
N GLY A 253 6.41 -38.69 -9.95
CA GLY A 253 7.16 -39.85 -9.51
C GLY A 253 6.26 -40.94 -8.88
N GLN A 254 5.36 -40.57 -7.98
CA GLN A 254 4.44 -41.51 -7.32
C GLN A 254 3.42 -42.13 -8.28
N SER A 255 2.93 -41.37 -9.26
CA SER A 255 2.04 -41.90 -10.32
C SER A 255 2.78 -42.83 -11.30
N SER A 256 4.06 -42.58 -11.57
CA SER A 256 4.91 -43.51 -12.35
C SER A 256 5.22 -44.81 -11.60
N VAL A 257 5.46 -44.75 -10.29
CA VAL A 257 5.70 -45.95 -9.46
C VAL A 257 4.44 -46.81 -9.31
N ARG A 258 3.25 -46.20 -9.19
CA ARG A 258 1.98 -46.96 -9.18
C ARG A 258 1.69 -47.66 -10.51
N THR A 259 2.05 -47.05 -11.63
CA THR A 259 1.83 -47.64 -12.97
C THR A 259 2.77 -48.82 -13.23
N THR A 260 4.01 -48.76 -12.75
CA THR A 260 4.99 -49.85 -12.90
C THR A 260 4.70 -51.03 -11.97
N ALA A 261 4.24 -50.79 -10.73
CA ALA A 261 3.87 -51.84 -9.79
C ALA A 261 2.65 -52.68 -10.25
N SER A 262 1.69 -52.08 -10.96
CA SER A 262 0.54 -52.79 -11.54
C SER A 262 0.91 -53.63 -12.76
N SER A 263 1.97 -53.28 -13.49
CA SER A 263 2.44 -54.04 -14.66
C SER A 263 3.27 -55.29 -14.26
N THR A 264 3.93 -55.26 -13.09
CA THR A 264 4.77 -56.39 -12.64
C THR A 264 3.98 -57.56 -12.02
N GLN A 265 2.67 -57.41 -11.79
CA GLN A 265 1.81 -58.50 -11.28
C GLN A 265 1.20 -59.39 -12.39
N LEU A 266 1.39 -59.06 -13.67
CA LEU A 266 0.76 -59.75 -14.80
C LEU A 266 1.61 -60.82 -15.50
N THR A 267 2.86 -61.07 -15.09
CA THR A 267 3.77 -62.03 -15.77
C THR A 267 4.12 -63.29 -14.96
N ARG A 268 3.38 -63.61 -13.89
CA ARG A 268 3.62 -64.81 -13.06
C ARG A 268 2.41 -65.75 -12.96
N LYS A 269 1.81 -66.16 -14.09
CA LYS A 269 1.00 -67.40 -14.15
C LYS A 269 1.11 -68.05 -15.52
N GLY A 270 1.58 -69.30 -15.56
CA GLY A 270 1.31 -70.23 -16.65
C GLY A 270 2.52 -70.80 -17.38
N THR A 271 3.36 -71.58 -16.70
CA THR A 271 4.14 -72.63 -17.35
C THR A 271 3.84 -73.92 -16.61
N GLN A 272 3.00 -74.76 -17.21
CA GLN A 272 2.89 -76.21 -17.00
C GLN A 272 2.07 -76.78 -18.15
#